data_AF-A6DQU3-F1
#
_entry.id   AF-A6DQU3-F1
#
_cell.length_a   1.000
_cell.length_b   1.000
_cell.length_c   1.000
_cell.angle_alpha   90.00
_cell.angle_beta   90.00
_cell.angle_gamma   90.00
#
_symmetry.space_group_name_H-M   'P 1'
#
loop_
_entity.id
_entity.type
_entity.pdbx_description
1 polymer ?
#
loop_
_entity_poly.entity_id
_entity_poly.type
_entity_poly.pdbx_seq_one_letter_code
_entity_poly.pdbx_strand_id
1 'polypeptide(L)' 'MSVAIQRSTIIKAVQDLPEETSVEAAIEKLYLISKIKKGINQADAGQTLSHTEVKNRLGKWLK' A
#
# COMPACT_ATOMS: atom_id res chain seq x y z
N MET A 1 3.52 12.93 0.31
CA MET A 1 4.14 12.71 -1.01
C MET A 1 3.48 11.51 -1.68
N SER A 2 3.00 11.67 -2.91
CA SER A 2 2.54 10.57 -3.76
C SER A 2 3.74 9.74 -4.21
N VAL A 3 3.62 8.42 -4.23
CA VAL A 3 4.67 7.53 -4.76
C VAL A 3 4.41 7.29 -6.24
N ALA A 4 5.43 7.46 -7.08
CA ALA A 4 5.30 7.20 -8.50
C ALA A 4 5.16 5.69 -8.76
N ILE A 5 4.15 5.30 -9.54
CA ILE A 5 3.94 3.93 -10.01
C ILE A 5 4.10 3.87 -11.53
N GLN A 6 4.56 2.74 -12.06
CA GLN A 6 4.73 2.58 -13.50
C GLN A 6 3.37 2.35 -14.17
N ARG A 7 3.21 2.87 -15.40
CA ARG A 7 1.97 2.68 -16.18
C ARG A 7 1.65 1.20 -16.40
N SER A 8 2.66 0.37 -16.66
CA SER A 8 2.51 -1.09 -16.82
C SER A 8 1.89 -1.74 -15.58
N THR A 9 2.28 -1.30 -14.38
CA THR A 9 1.68 -1.78 -13.12
C THR A 9 0.22 -1.39 -13.00
N ILE A 10 -0.16 -0.18 -13.43
CA ILE A 10 -1.56 0.27 -13.43
C ILE A 10 -2.39 -0.61 -14.38
N ILE A 11 -1.91 -0.79 -15.62
CA ILE A 11 -2.60 -1.60 -16.63
C ILE A 11 -2.81 -3.02 -16.12
N LYS A 12 -1.75 -3.64 -15.57
CA LYS A 12 -1.85 -4.99 -15.00
C LYS A 12 -2.85 -5.05 -13.84
N ALA A 13 -2.81 -4.07 -12.93
CA ALA A 13 -3.73 -4.04 -11.78
C ALA A 13 -5.20 -4.00 -12.22
N VAL A 14 -5.50 -3.25 -13.28
CA VAL A 14 -6.85 -3.18 -13.89
C VAL A 14 -7.19 -4.47 -14.63
N GLN A 15 -6.26 -5.06 -15.38
CA GLN A 15 -6.46 -6.34 -16.08
C GLN A 15 -6.71 -7.52 -15.12
N ASP A 16 -6.13 -7.46 -13.92
CA ASP A 16 -6.31 -8.47 -12.88
C ASP A 16 -7.63 -8.29 -12.09
N LEU A 17 -8.51 -7.36 -12.46
CA LEU A 17 -9.85 -7.22 -11.86
C LEU A 17 -10.84 -8.19 -12.54
N PRO A 18 -11.94 -8.56 -11.87
CA PRO A 18 -13.03 -9.28 -12.52
C PRO A 18 -13.57 -8.52 -13.75
N GLU A 19 -14.15 -9.25 -14.70
CA GLU A 19 -14.76 -8.69 -15.91
C GLU A 19 -15.77 -7.58 -15.59
N GLU A 20 -16.59 -7.80 -14.56
CA GLU A 20 -17.50 -6.79 -13.99
C GLU A 20 -17.00 -6.35 -12.62
N THR A 21 -16.67 -5.06 -12.48
CA THR A 21 -16.19 -4.48 -11.23
C THR A 21 -16.60 -3.02 -11.12
N SER A 22 -16.66 -2.49 -9.89
CA SER A 22 -16.94 -1.07 -9.69
C SER A 22 -15.67 -0.23 -9.81
N VAL A 23 -15.85 1.06 -10.13
CA VAL A 23 -14.74 2.01 -10.19
C VAL A 23 -14.06 2.13 -8.82
N GLU A 24 -14.82 2.06 -7.72
CA GLU A 24 -14.31 2.11 -6.35
C GLU A 24 -13.35 0.95 -6.07
N ALA A 25 -13.69 -0.27 -6.51
CA ALA A 25 -12.82 -1.44 -6.34
C ALA A 25 -11.51 -1.28 -7.14
N ALA A 26 -11.58 -0.72 -8.36
CA ALA A 26 -10.39 -0.42 -9.14
C ALA A 26 -9.50 0.64 -8.47
N ILE A 27 -10.10 1.72 -7.95
CA ILE A 27 -9.39 2.76 -7.20
C ILE A 27 -8.74 2.17 -5.94
N GLU A 28 -9.46 1.34 -5.19
CA GLU A 28 -8.96 0.71 -3.96
C GLU A 28 -7.73 -0.16 -4.26
N LYS A 29 -7.79 -0.98 -5.31
CA LYS A 29 -6.65 -1.81 -5.74
C LYS A 29 -5.42 -0.97 -6.10
N LEU A 30 -5.61 0.11 -6.87
CA LEU A 30 -4.52 1.03 -7.21
C LEU A 30 -3.97 1.75 -5.97
N TYR A 31 -4.84 2.11 -5.04
CA TYR A 31 -4.45 2.74 -3.78
C TYR A 31 -3.65 1.79 -2.87
N LEU A 32 -4.05 0.52 -2.82
CA LEU A 32 -3.32 -0.53 -2.11
C LEU A 32 -1.90 -0.69 -2.66
N ILE A 33 -1.75 -0.79 -4.00
CA ILE A 33 -0.44 -0.87 -4.66
C ILE A 33 0.43 0.35 -4.31
N SER A 34 -0.16 1.54 -4.32
CA SER A 34 0.53 2.78 -3.93
C SER A 34 1.01 2.74 -2.47
N LYS A 35 0.17 2.26 -1.54
CA LYS A 35 0.55 2.10 -0.12
C LYS A 35 1.70 1.11 0.06
N ILE A 36 1.66 -0.03 -0.63
CA ILE A 36 2.71 -1.04 -0.59
C ILE A 36 4.04 -0.44 -1.09
N LYS A 37 4.03 0.20 -2.26
CA LYS A 37 5.24 0.80 -2.82
C LYS A 37 5.80 1.89 -1.92
N LYS A 38 4.94 2.70 -1.31
CA LYS A 38 5.36 3.67 -0.30
C LYS A 38 6.04 2.98 0.88
N GLY A 39 5.47 1.90 1.41
CA GLY A 39 6.04 1.13 2.51
C GLY A 39 7.41 0.55 2.18
N ILE A 40 7.58 0.01 0.97
CA ILE A 40 8.88 -0.49 0.47
C ILE A 40 9.90 0.66 0.45
N ASN A 41 9.58 1.78 -0.18
CA ASN A 41 10.48 2.94 -0.24
C ASN A 41 10.86 3.46 1.16
N GLN A 42 9.92 3.41 2.12
CA GLN A 42 10.19 3.79 3.51
C GLN A 42 11.15 2.82 4.18
N ALA A 43 10.96 1.51 3.98
CA ALA A 43 11.85 0.48 4.51
C ALA A 43 13.27 0.61 3.93
N ASP A 44 13.38 0.78 2.61
CA ASP A 44 14.66 0.97 1.92
C ASP A 44 15.39 2.24 2.39
N ALA A 45 14.63 3.30 2.73
CA ALA A 45 15.17 4.53 3.29
C ALA A 45 15.44 4.46 4.81
N GLY A 46 15.28 3.28 5.44
CA GLY A 46 15.47 3.10 6.88
C GLY A 46 14.39 3.73 7.76
N GLN A 47 13.29 4.22 7.19
CA GLN A 47 12.14 4.80 7.90
C GLN A 47 11.26 3.70 8.51
N THR A 48 11.87 2.85 9.32
CA THR A 48 11.24 1.74 10.03
C THR A 48 11.16 2.03 11.51
N LEU A 49 10.37 1.24 12.24
CA LEU A 49 10.25 1.31 13.69
C LEU A 49 10.80 0.02 14.28
N SER A 50 11.49 0.12 15.42
CA SER A 50 11.90 -1.04 16.19
C SER A 50 10.68 -1.80 16.71
N HIS A 51 10.88 -3.09 17.02
CA HIS A 51 9.82 -3.93 17.58
C HIS A 51 9.20 -3.33 18.87
N THR A 52 10.03 -2.73 19.72
CA THR A 52 9.60 -2.07 20.97
C THR A 52 8.71 -0.85 20.68
N GLU A 53 9.09 0.00 19.73
CA GLU A 53 8.28 1.16 19.34
C GLU A 53 6.94 0.74 18.74
N VAL A 54 6.92 -0.32 17.93
CA VAL A 54 5.68 -0.88 17.37
C VAL A 54 4.76 -1.38 18.48
N LYS A 55 5.28 -2.14 19.46
CA LYS A 55 4.49 -2.59 20.63
C LYS A 55 3.87 -1.43 21.40
N ASN A 56 4.64 -0.39 21.68
CA ASN A 56 4.14 0.80 22.38
C ASN A 56 3.06 1.53 21.59
N ARG A 57 3.20 1.62 20.26
CA ARG A 57 2.23 2.28 19.39
C ARG A 57 0.92 1.50 19.26
N LEU A 58 1.00 0.19 19.06
CA LEU A 58 -0.16 -0.67 18.83
C LEU A 58 -0.86 -1.12 20.11
N GLY A 59 -0.18 -1.08 21.26
CA GLY A 59 -0.77 -1.46 22.56
C GLY A 59 -2.02 -0.66 22.96
N LYS A 60 -2.27 0.51 22.34
CA LYS A 60 -3.51 1.28 22.52
C LYS A 60 -4.73 0.63 21.84
N TRP A 61 -4.51 -0.22 20.86
CA TRP A 61 -5.53 -0.82 19.98
C TRP A 61 -5.68 -2.33 20.22
N LEU A 62 -4.59 -3.01 20.56
CA LEU A 62 -4.51 -4.47 20.71
C LEU A 62 -4.80 -4.94 22.14
N LYS A 63 -5.87 -4.44 22.79
CA LYS A 63 -6.29 -4.95 24.11
C LYS A 63 -6.67 -6.43 24.06
#